data_AF-A0A2N2CQJ2-F1
#
_entry.id   AF-A0A2N2CQJ2-F1
#
_cell.length_a   1.000
_cell.length_b   1.000
_cell.length_c   1.000
_cell.angle_alpha   90.00
_cell.angle_beta   90.00
_cell.angle_gamma   90.00
#
_symmetry.space_group_name_H-M   'P 1'
#
loop_
_entity.id
_entity.type
_entity.pdbx_description
1 polymer ?
#
loop_
_entity_poly.entity_id
_entity_poly.type
_entity_poly.pdbx_seq_one_letter_code
_entity_poly.pdbx_strand_id
1 'polypeptide(L)'
;MTAEEIIRQLEGNSMERLKWLVLRQFGVLPRSKTAGELSDEDFIVCGAHMVIDRRLRSDAPSGEGGTNGSFDEGRFSQLSGGRI
;
A
#
# COMPACT_ATOMS: atom_id res chain seq x y z
N MET A 1 -11.34 -15.61 27.29
CA MET A 1 -11.38 -15.01 25.94
C MET A 1 -10.49 -15.85 25.04
N THR A 2 -11.09 -16.62 24.16
CA THR A 2 -10.42 -17.48 23.18
C THR A 2 -10.03 -16.67 21.95
N ALA A 3 -9.12 -17.21 21.13
CA ALA A 3 -8.72 -16.57 19.87
C ALA A 3 -9.92 -16.36 18.93
N GLU A 4 -10.84 -17.33 18.88
CA GLU A 4 -12.04 -17.27 18.03
C GLU A 4 -13.00 -16.14 18.43
N GLU A 5 -13.18 -15.91 19.73
CA GLU A 5 -13.99 -14.80 20.25
C GLU A 5 -13.39 -13.44 19.87
N ILE A 6 -12.05 -13.30 19.92
CA ILE A 6 -11.36 -12.07 19.54
C ILE A 6 -11.51 -11.81 18.04
N ILE A 7 -11.36 -12.84 17.20
CA ILE A 7 -11.56 -12.71 15.75
C ILE A 7 -12.97 -12.23 15.46
N ARG A 8 -13.99 -12.85 16.08
CA ARG A 8 -15.40 -12.48 15.85
C ARG A 8 -15.72 -11.05 16.30
N GLN A 9 -15.11 -10.59 17.39
CA GLN A 9 -15.25 -9.20 17.83
C GLN A 9 -14.61 -8.21 16.83
N LEU A 10 -13.42 -8.52 16.33
CA LEU A 10 -12.74 -7.67 15.34
C LEU A 10 -13.48 -7.65 14.00
N GLU A 11 -14.10 -8.76 13.59
CA GLU A 11 -14.95 -8.80 12.40
C GLU A 11 -16.16 -7.88 12.51
N GLY A 12 -16.76 -7.76 13.70
CA GLY A 12 -17.88 -6.87 13.97
C GLY A 12 -17.50 -5.40 14.19
N ASN A 13 -16.21 -5.09 14.39
CA ASN A 13 -15.74 -3.75 14.71
C ASN A 13 -15.00 -3.11 13.52
N SER A 14 -15.76 -2.44 12.65
CA SER A 14 -15.23 -1.72 11.49
C SER A 14 -14.15 -0.72 11.84
N MET A 15 -14.24 -0.09 13.02
CA MET A 15 -13.27 0.92 13.45
C MET A 15 -11.92 0.28 13.81
N GLU A 16 -11.92 -0.81 14.57
CA GLU A 16 -10.66 -1.52 14.88
C GLU A 16 -10.03 -2.15 13.65
N ARG A 17 -10.85 -2.60 12.69
CA ARG A 17 -10.37 -3.06 11.38
C ARG A 17 -9.71 -1.93 10.60
N LEU A 18 -10.31 -0.74 10.58
CA LEU A 18 -9.72 0.43 9.93
C LEU A 18 -8.39 0.82 10.59
N LYS A 19 -8.35 0.91 11.92
CA LYS A 19 -7.11 1.19 12.68
C LYS A 19 -5.99 0.22 12.31
N TRP A 20 -6.30 -1.08 12.28
CA TRP A 20 -5.34 -2.11 11.86
C TRP A 20 -4.83 -1.89 10.42
N LEU A 21 -5.72 -1.59 9.48
CA LEU A 21 -5.35 -1.39 8.07
C LEU A 21 -4.45 -0.17 7.90
N VAL A 22 -4.78 0.95 8.55
CA VAL A 22 -3.97 2.17 8.52
C VAL A 22 -2.59 1.90 9.10
N LEU A 23 -2.52 1.34 10.31
CA LEU A 23 -1.25 1.05 10.97
C LEU A 23 -0.36 0.10 10.15
N ARG A 24 -0.97 -0.95 9.55
CA ARG A 24 -0.28 -1.87 8.66
C ARG A 24 0.26 -1.17 7.41
N GLN A 25 -0.48 -0.23 6.83
CA GLN A 25 -0.06 0.53 5.65
C GLN A 25 1.19 1.39 5.94
N PHE A 26 1.30 1.94 7.15
CA PHE A 26 2.45 2.75 7.58
C PHE A 26 3.55 1.94 8.28
N GLY A 27 3.40 0.63 8.42
CA GLY A 27 4.38 -0.23 9.09
C GLY A 27 4.50 0.01 10.60
N VAL A 28 3.45 0.55 11.23
CA VAL A 28 3.44 0.87 12.67
C VAL A 28 2.71 -0.23 13.43
N LEU A 29 3.23 -0.61 14.60
CA LEU A 29 2.56 -1.57 15.49
C LEU A 29 1.46 -0.86 16.30
N PRO A 30 0.31 -1.53 16.57
CA PRO A 30 -0.78 -0.96 17.37
C PRO A 30 -0.41 -0.50 18.79
N ARG A 31 0.68 -1.03 19.36
CA ARG A 31 1.20 -0.64 20.68
C ARG A 31 2.28 0.45 20.65
N SER A 32 2.57 1.01 19.48
CA SER A 32 3.51 2.13 19.38
C SER A 32 2.94 3.38 20.07
N LYS A 33 3.80 4.22 20.66
CA LYS A 33 3.40 5.52 21.20
C LYS A 33 2.67 6.36 20.15
N THR A 34 3.20 6.39 18.94
CA THR A 34 2.62 7.11 17.79
C THR A 34 1.20 6.65 17.45
N ALA A 35 0.89 5.35 17.62
CA ALA A 35 -0.45 4.84 17.36
C ALA A 35 -1.45 5.24 18.46
N GLY A 36 -0.99 5.45 19.69
CA GLY A 36 -1.81 5.87 20.82
C GLY A 36 -2.11 7.37 20.85
N GLU A 37 -1.36 8.18 20.10
CA GLU A 37 -1.59 9.63 19.97
C GLU A 37 -2.62 9.98 18.90
N LEU A 38 -2.92 9.04 17.99
CA LEU A 38 -3.88 9.24 16.91
C LEU A 38 -5.32 9.09 17.42
N SER A 39 -6.15 10.07 17.06
CA SER A 39 -7.58 10.03 17.31
C SER A 39 -8.30 9.13 16.30
N ASP A 40 -9.54 8.77 16.61
CA ASP A 40 -10.40 8.03 15.68
C ASP A 40 -10.61 8.80 14.36
N GLU A 41 -10.69 10.12 14.42
CA GLU A 41 -10.80 10.99 13.23
C GLU A 41 -9.56 10.87 12.32
N ASP A 42 -8.36 10.85 12.90
CA ASP A 42 -7.11 10.71 12.15
C ASP A 42 -7.08 9.39 11.37
N PHE A 43 -7.54 8.29 11.98
CA PHE A 43 -7.64 7.00 11.30
C PHE A 43 -8.64 7.02 10.13
N ILE A 44 -9.74 7.76 10.26
CA ILE A 44 -10.73 7.93 9.19
C ILE A 44 -10.12 8.73 8.03
N VAL A 45 -9.42 9.83 8.32
CA VAL A 45 -8.74 10.65 7.31
C VAL A 45 -7.68 9.83 6.56
N CYS A 46 -6.83 9.10 7.29
CA CYS A 46 -5.85 8.20 6.67
C CYS A 46 -6.53 7.13 5.79
N GLY A 47 -7.61 6.52 6.27
CA GLY A 47 -8.40 5.55 5.51
C GLY A 47 -8.98 6.15 4.22
N ALA A 48 -9.49 7.37 4.27
CA ALA A 48 -10.01 8.07 3.11
C ALA A 48 -8.91 8.32 2.07
N HIS A 49 -7.73 8.77 2.49
CA HIS A 49 -6.57 8.92 1.61
C HIS A 49 -6.16 7.60 0.95
N MET A 50 -6.15 6.48 1.69
CA MET A 50 -5.83 5.16 1.10
C MET A 50 -6.83 4.76 0.00
N VAL A 51 -8.11 5.08 0.16
CA VAL A 51 -9.14 4.83 -0.86
C VAL A 51 -8.92 5.72 -2.08
N ILE A 52 -8.60 7.00 -1.87
CA ILE A 52 -8.28 7.94 -2.96
C ILE A 52 -7.06 7.46 -3.73
N ASP A 53 -5.97 7.10 -3.04
CA ASP A 53 -4.74 6.60 -3.67
C ASP A 53 -4.99 5.33 -4.49
N ARG A 54 -5.83 4.42 -3.97
CA ARG A 54 -6.23 3.22 -4.71
C ARG A 54 -7.01 3.56 -5.97
N ARG A 55 -7.92 4.54 -5.92
CA ARG A 55 -8.67 5.00 -7.09
C ARG A 55 -7.73 5.64 -8.11
N LEU A 56 -6.88 6.58 -7.69
CA LEU A 56 -5.88 7.21 -8.55
C LEU A 56 -4.95 6.20 -9.22
N ARG A 57 -4.53 5.14 -8.50
CA ARG A 57 -3.72 4.06 -9.10
C ARG A 57 -4.52 3.23 -10.12
N SER A 58 -5.81 3.04 -9.89
CA SER A 58 -6.68 2.27 -10.79
C SER A 58 -7.09 3.08 -12.03
N ASP A 59 -7.24 4.39 -11.88
CA ASP A 59 -7.48 5.36 -12.95
C ASP A 59 -6.20 5.77 -13.68
N ALA A 60 -5.03 5.45 -13.13
CA ALA A 60 -3.77 5.57 -13.85
C ALA A 60 -3.81 4.65 -15.08
N PRO A 61 -3.42 5.13 -16.27
CA PRO A 61 -3.38 4.29 -17.46
C PRO A 61 -2.51 3.06 -17.16
N SER A 62 -3.12 1.88 -17.27
CA SER A 62 -2.41 0.60 -17.21
C SER A 62 -1.44 0.53 -18.39
N GLY A 63 -0.26 1.11 -18.26
CA GLY A 63 0.58 1.34 -19.43
C GLY A 63 1.88 2.11 -19.19
N GLU A 64 2.57 1.90 -18.07
CA GLU A 64 4.02 2.12 -18.03
C GLU A 64 4.77 0.77 -18.03
N GLY A 65 4.26 -0.18 -18.82
CA GLY A 65 5.12 -1.02 -19.63
C GLY A 65 5.61 -0.20 -20.82
N GLY A 66 6.26 0.93 -20.55
CA GLY A 66 6.91 1.70 -21.59
C GLY A 66 8.07 0.85 -22.08
N THR A 67 7.87 0.09 -23.16
CA THR A 67 8.95 -0.12 -24.11
C THR A 67 9.47 1.28 -24.37
N ASN A 68 10.62 1.64 -23.80
CA ASN A 68 11.24 2.92 -24.07
C ASN A 68 11.32 3.00 -25.60
N GLY A 69 10.55 3.91 -26.21
CA GLY A 69 10.48 4.01 -27.68
C GLY A 69 11.83 4.35 -28.30
N SER A 70 12.78 4.78 -27.46
CA SER A 70 14.18 5.03 -27.80
C SER A 70 15.12 3.84 -27.50
N PHE A 71 14.63 2.78 -26.86
CA PHE A 71 15.44 1.59 -26.59
C PHE A 71 15.45 0.70 -27.82
N ASP A 72 16.47 0.91 -28.65
CA ASP A 72 16.80 0.04 -29.75
C ASP A 72 17.52 -1.21 -29.22
N GLU A 73 16.78 -2.32 -29.13
CA GLU A 73 17.29 -3.62 -28.67
C GLU A 73 18.43 -4.16 -29.55
N GLY A 74 18.42 -3.81 -30.84
CA GLY A 74 19.49 -4.14 -31.79
C GLY A 74 20.78 -3.40 -31.46
N ARG A 75 20.70 -2.11 -31.11
CA ARG A 75 21.83 -1.30 -30.67
C ARG A 75 22.41 -1.80 -29.35
N PHE A 76 21.56 -2.17 -28.39
CA PHE A 76 22.01 -2.72 -27.11
C PHE A 76 22.77 -4.05 -27.30
N SER A 77 22.24 -4.96 -28.12
CA SER A 77 22.85 -6.27 -28.39
C SER A 77 24.24 -6.15 -29.04
N GLN A 78 24.44 -5.14 -29.90
CA GLN A 78 25.74 -4.86 -30.53
C GLN A 78 26.78 -4.35 -29.54
N LEU A 79 26.39 -3.57 -28.53
CA LEU A 79 27.29 -3.07 -27.49
C LEU A 79 27.60 -4.14 -26.44
N SER A 80 26.64 -5.00 -26.10
CA SER A 80 26.84 -6.07 -25.10
C SER A 80 27.70 -7.23 -25.60
N GLY A 81 27.88 -7.37 -26.92
CA GLY A 81 28.78 -8.36 -27.54
C GLY A 81 30.25 -7.93 -27.63
N GLY A 82 30.57 -6.68 -27.28
CA GLY A 82 31.93 -6.16 -27.27
C GLY A 82 32.67 -6.57 -25.99
N ARG A 83 33.43 -7.66 -26.07
CA ARG A 83 34.48 -8.01 -25.08
C ARG A 83 35.41 -6.82 -24.87
N ILE A 84 35.64 -6.46 -23.60
CA ILE A 84 36.81 -5.70 -23.13
C ILE A 84 38.08 -6.48 -23.50
#